data_AF-C1ADC5-F1
#
_entry.id   AF-C1ADC5-F1
#
_cell.length_a   1.000
_cell.length_b   1.000
_cell.length_c   1.000
_cell.angle_alpha   90.00
_cell.angle_beta   90.00
_cell.angle_gamma   90.00
#
_symmetry.space_group_name_H-M   'P 1'
#
loop_
_entity.id
_entity.type
_entity.pdbx_description
1 polymer ?
#
loop_
_entity_poly.entity_id
_entity_poly.type
_entity_poly.pdbx_seq_one_letter_code
_entity_poly.pdbx_strand_id
1 'polypeptide(L)'
;MIRRLFSLGLVVALSTGCYHATVETGATPTSQVVEKPWASGWIYGLVPPSIVETAQRCPSGVAKVETQLSLPNQLVSFVTFGIYTPMSIRVTCGQGRTSDAGSPTIKSNGNGQEAIHQAADQSAREQVPVLVQF
;
A
#
# COMPACT_ATOMS: atom_id res chain seq x y z
N MET A 1 -31.25 -32.40 -12.92
CA MET A 1 -30.42 -31.36 -13.57
C MET A 1 -30.28 -30.09 -12.73
N ILE A 2 -31.38 -29.48 -12.26
CA ILE A 2 -31.37 -28.21 -11.48
C ILE A 2 -30.44 -28.21 -10.26
N ARG A 3 -30.39 -29.29 -9.46
CA ARG A 3 -29.51 -29.39 -8.28
C ARG A 3 -28.01 -29.38 -8.62
N ARG A 4 -27.62 -29.89 -9.81
CA ARG A 4 -26.22 -29.85 -10.28
C ARG A 4 -25.84 -28.47 -10.81
N LEU A 5 -26.79 -27.78 -11.45
CA LEU A 5 -26.61 -26.41 -11.93
C LEU A 5 -26.45 -25.42 -10.76
N PHE A 6 -27.21 -25.61 -9.67
CA PHE A 6 -27.11 -24.78 -8.47
C PHE A 6 -25.75 -24.93 -7.76
N SER A 7 -25.25 -26.17 -7.63
CA SER A 7 -23.92 -26.43 -7.05
C SER A 7 -22.78 -25.85 -7.88
N LEU A 8 -22.87 -25.92 -9.21
CA LEU A 8 -21.84 -25.37 -10.10
C LEU A 8 -21.85 -23.83 -10.07
N GLY A 9 -23.03 -23.21 -10.04
CA GLY A 9 -23.18 -21.76 -9.91
C GLY A 9 -22.58 -21.21 -8.61
N LEU A 10 -22.74 -21.93 -7.50
CA LEU A 10 -22.16 -21.56 -6.21
C LEU A 10 -20.62 -21.59 -6.22
N VAL A 11 -20.03 -22.62 -6.82
CA VAL A 11 -18.55 -22.74 -6.93
C VAL A 11 -17.97 -21.59 -7.76
N VAL A 12 -18.61 -21.25 -8.88
CA VAL A 12 -18.16 -20.14 -9.74
C VAL A 12 -18.28 -18.81 -9.01
N ALA A 13 -19.39 -18.56 -8.31
CA ALA A 13 -19.58 -17.34 -7.53
C ALA A 13 -18.55 -17.18 -6.40
N LEU A 14 -18.11 -18.28 -5.77
CA LEU A 14 -17.07 -18.25 -4.72
C LEU A 14 -15.65 -18.06 -5.29
N SER A 15 -15.45 -18.28 -6.59
CA SER A 15 -14.15 -18.14 -7.25
C SER A 15 -13.87 -16.74 -7.80
N THR A 16 -14.83 -15.81 -7.76
CA THR A 16 -14.61 -14.43 -8.20
C THR A 16 -13.98 -13.60 -7.06
N GLY A 17 -12.66 -13.68 -6.91
CA GLY A 17 -11.88 -12.88 -5.97
C GLY A 17 -11.17 -11.69 -6.62
N CYS A 18 -10.79 -10.71 -5.80
CA CYS A 18 -9.89 -9.64 -6.22
C CYS A 18 -8.44 -10.16 -6.17
N TYR A 19 -7.87 -10.48 -7.34
CA TYR A 19 -6.50 -11.02 -7.45
C TYR A 19 -5.43 -9.95 -7.69
N HIS A 20 -5.83 -8.69 -7.84
CA HIS A 20 -4.95 -7.56 -8.10
C HIS A 20 -5.42 -6.34 -7.32
N ALA A 21 -4.57 -5.83 -6.44
CA ALA A 21 -4.82 -4.61 -5.69
C ALA A 21 -3.72 -3.59 -6.01
N THR A 22 -4.14 -2.35 -6.22
CA THR A 22 -3.25 -1.22 -6.49
C THR A 22 -3.52 -0.10 -5.50
N VAL A 23 -2.45 0.42 -4.90
CA VAL A 23 -2.49 1.61 -4.05
C VAL A 23 -1.59 2.66 -4.67
N GLU A 24 -2.15 3.83 -5.00
CA GLU A 24 -1.42 4.97 -5.52
C GLU A 24 -1.32 6.05 -4.45
N THR A 25 -0.11 6.57 -4.23
CA THR A 25 0.12 7.69 -3.29
C THR A 25 -0.04 9.04 -3.98
N GLY A 26 -0.26 9.01 -5.29
CA GLY A 26 -0.27 10.13 -6.21
C GLY A 26 1.12 10.60 -6.65
N ALA A 27 2.22 10.12 -6.06
CA ALA A 27 3.57 10.61 -6.39
C ALA A 27 3.95 10.22 -7.83
N THR A 28 4.70 11.09 -8.52
CA THR A 28 5.11 10.82 -9.89
C THR A 28 6.01 9.57 -9.92
N PRO A 29 5.65 8.50 -10.64
CA PRO A 29 6.46 7.29 -10.69
C PRO A 29 7.88 7.56 -11.24
N THR A 30 8.87 6.84 -10.73
CA THR A 30 10.20 6.71 -11.36
C THR A 30 10.35 5.34 -12.02
N SER A 31 11.44 5.12 -12.75
CA SER A 31 11.80 3.83 -13.35
C SER A 31 12.27 2.79 -12.33
N GLN A 32 12.55 3.20 -11.09
CA GLN A 32 12.98 2.30 -10.02
C GLN A 32 11.81 1.52 -9.43
N VAL A 33 11.94 0.19 -9.42
CA VAL A 33 10.93 -0.74 -8.91
C VAL A 33 11.57 -1.72 -7.94
N VAL A 34 10.88 -2.01 -6.84
CA VAL A 34 11.23 -3.03 -5.86
C VAL A 34 10.21 -4.16 -5.95
N GLU A 35 10.66 -5.36 -6.24
CA GLU A 35 9.80 -6.53 -6.41
C GLU A 35 10.04 -7.58 -5.33
N LYS A 36 8.96 -8.17 -4.82
CA LYS A 36 8.95 -9.32 -3.93
C LYS A 36 7.91 -10.32 -4.46
N PRO A 37 8.31 -11.23 -5.37
CA PRO A 37 7.37 -12.12 -6.07
C PRO A 37 6.72 -13.17 -5.15
N TRP A 38 7.39 -13.50 -4.04
CA TRP A 38 6.95 -14.48 -3.05
C TRP A 38 6.89 -13.85 -1.65
N ALA A 39 5.85 -13.09 -1.41
CA ALA A 39 5.49 -12.60 -0.08
C ALA A 39 4.58 -13.62 0.61
N SER A 40 5.04 -14.17 1.73
CA SER A 40 4.42 -15.32 2.40
C SER A 40 3.23 -14.93 3.28
N GLY A 41 2.01 -15.05 2.78
CA GLY A 41 0.80 -15.07 3.60
C GLY A 41 0.46 -16.48 4.08
N TRP A 42 -0.33 -16.59 5.14
CA TRP A 42 -0.79 -17.88 5.67
C TRP A 42 -2.29 -17.91 5.95
N ILE A 43 -2.85 -19.12 5.86
CA ILE A 43 -4.24 -19.43 6.23
C ILE A 43 -5.21 -18.48 5.53
N TYR A 44 -5.30 -18.61 4.21
CA TYR A 44 -6.11 -17.75 3.35
C TYR A 44 -5.81 -16.24 3.52
N GLY A 45 -4.58 -15.89 3.89
CA GLY A 45 -4.16 -14.51 4.12
C GLY A 45 -4.50 -13.93 5.49
N LEU A 46 -4.95 -14.74 6.46
CA LEU A 46 -5.18 -14.32 7.85
C LEU A 46 -3.88 -13.81 8.49
N VAL A 47 -2.75 -14.45 8.18
CA VAL A 47 -1.43 -13.96 8.58
C VAL A 47 -0.83 -13.21 7.40
N PRO A 48 -0.61 -11.88 7.53
CA PRO A 48 -0.06 -11.09 6.45
C PRO A 48 1.42 -11.44 6.19
N PRO A 49 1.93 -11.13 4.98
CA PRO A 49 3.35 -11.28 4.69
C PRO A 49 4.21 -10.33 5.51
N SER A 50 5.49 -10.67 5.63
CA SER A 50 6.47 -9.80 6.27
C SER A 50 6.61 -8.47 5.54
N ILE A 51 6.81 -7.41 6.33
CA ILE A 51 6.97 -6.03 5.88
C ILE A 51 8.04 -5.97 4.79
N VAL A 52 7.74 -5.23 3.73
CA VAL A 52 8.71 -4.92 2.67
C VAL A 52 9.33 -3.58 3.01
N GLU A 53 10.62 -3.57 3.29
CA GLU A 53 11.39 -2.35 3.63
C GLU A 53 11.55 -1.46 2.39
N THR A 54 10.52 -0.65 2.11
CA THR A 54 10.49 0.26 0.96
C THR A 54 11.24 1.55 1.23
N ALA A 55 11.35 2.00 2.49
CA ALA A 55 11.99 3.26 2.86
C ALA A 55 13.48 3.31 2.48
N GLN A 56 14.22 2.21 2.68
CA GLN A 56 15.65 2.14 2.35
C GLN A 56 15.89 2.10 0.84
N ARG A 57 14.95 1.54 0.06
CA ARG A 57 15.10 1.37 -1.38
C ARG A 57 14.48 2.49 -2.19
N CYS A 58 13.44 3.12 -1.69
CA CYS A 58 12.78 4.29 -2.27
C CYS A 58 12.94 5.48 -1.30
N PRO A 59 14.12 6.12 -1.23
CA PRO A 59 14.37 7.22 -0.29
C PRO A 59 13.46 8.43 -0.52
N SER A 60 13.01 8.59 -1.77
CA SER A 60 12.10 9.64 -2.21
C SER A 60 10.62 9.28 -2.03
N GLY A 61 10.31 8.16 -1.37
CA GLY A 61 8.95 7.67 -1.17
C GLY A 61 8.45 6.75 -2.28
N VAL A 62 7.24 6.23 -2.08
CA VAL A 62 6.60 5.24 -2.96
C VAL A 62 5.52 5.93 -3.78
N ALA A 63 5.46 5.66 -5.09
CA ALA A 63 4.39 6.16 -5.98
C ALA A 63 3.23 5.17 -6.09
N LYS A 64 3.55 3.88 -6.22
CA LYS A 64 2.56 2.82 -6.47
C LYS A 64 2.95 1.54 -5.76
N VAL A 65 1.99 0.90 -5.11
CA VAL A 65 2.12 -0.46 -4.57
C VAL A 65 1.11 -1.35 -5.28
N GLU A 66 1.60 -2.39 -5.95
CA GLU A 66 0.79 -3.38 -6.65
C GLU A 66 0.96 -4.72 -5.97
N THR A 67 -0.16 -5.34 -5.62
CA THR A 67 -0.19 -6.64 -4.97
C THR A 67 -1.01 -7.58 -5.85
N GLN A 68 -0.40 -8.69 -6.27
CA GLN A 68 -0.99 -9.57 -7.28
C GLN A 68 -0.85 -11.05 -6.90
N LEU A 69 -1.89 -11.82 -7.19
CA LEU A 69 -1.85 -13.28 -7.13
C LEU A 69 -1.60 -13.84 -8.53
N SER A 70 -0.34 -14.10 -8.84
CA SER A 70 0.07 -14.74 -10.09
C SER A 70 -0.43 -16.20 -10.19
N LEU A 71 -0.45 -16.77 -11.40
CA LEU A 71 -0.82 -18.18 -11.58
C LEU A 71 0.03 -19.14 -10.72
N PRO A 72 1.38 -19.00 -10.63
CA PRO A 72 2.18 -19.81 -9.70
C PRO A 72 1.74 -19.66 -8.25
N ASN A 73 1.42 -18.45 -7.81
CA ASN A 73 0.99 -18.19 -6.44
C ASN A 73 -0.34 -18.87 -6.13
N GLN A 74 -1.30 -18.81 -7.06
CA GLN A 74 -2.59 -19.48 -6.94
C GLN A 74 -2.45 -21.01 -6.96
N LEU A 75 -1.57 -21.55 -7.81
CA LEU A 75 -1.29 -22.98 -7.86
C LEU A 75 -0.72 -23.48 -6.53
N VAL A 76 0.27 -22.76 -5.97
CA VAL A 76 0.85 -23.11 -4.66
C VAL A 76 -0.19 -23.00 -3.55
N SER A 77 -1.02 -21.95 -3.57
CA SER A 77 -2.11 -21.81 -2.62
C SER A 77 -3.10 -22.96 -2.71
N PHE A 78 -3.45 -23.40 -3.91
CA PHE A 78 -4.33 -24.54 -4.13
C PHE A 78 -3.73 -25.86 -3.62
N VAL A 79 -2.48 -26.15 -3.99
CA VAL A 79 -1.77 -27.39 -3.56
C VAL A 79 -1.59 -27.46 -2.05
N THR A 80 -1.47 -26.30 -1.40
CA THR A 80 -1.36 -26.21 0.07
C THR A 80 -2.71 -26.03 0.77
N PHE A 81 -3.82 -26.17 0.05
CA PHE A 81 -5.18 -25.99 0.57
C PHE A 81 -5.37 -24.64 1.29
N GLY A 82 -4.72 -23.59 0.83
CA GLY A 82 -4.80 -22.25 1.40
C GLY A 82 -3.97 -22.04 2.67
N ILE A 83 -3.20 -23.03 3.14
CA ILE A 83 -2.31 -22.87 4.31
C ILE A 83 -1.20 -21.88 3.96
N TYR A 84 -0.60 -22.00 2.78
CA TYR A 84 0.39 -21.06 2.27
C TYR A 84 -0.21 -20.28 1.12
N THR A 85 -0.37 -18.96 1.29
CA THR A 85 -1.00 -18.08 0.30
C THR A 85 0.00 -17.03 -0.16
N PRO A 86 0.95 -17.41 -1.03
CA PRO A 86 1.94 -16.49 -1.55
C PRO A 86 1.29 -15.40 -2.41
N MET A 87 1.90 -14.23 -2.43
CA MET A 87 1.51 -13.12 -3.30
C MET A 87 2.73 -12.38 -3.82
N SER A 88 2.58 -11.71 -4.96
CA SER A 88 3.62 -10.88 -5.57
C SER A 88 3.38 -9.41 -5.20
N ILE A 89 4.39 -8.76 -4.65
CA ILE A 89 4.36 -7.33 -4.32
C ILE A 89 5.32 -6.60 -5.25
N ARG A 90 4.84 -5.59 -5.95
CA ARG A 90 5.62 -4.70 -6.81
C ARG A 90 5.45 -3.27 -6.32
N VAL A 91 6.54 -2.63 -5.96
CA VAL A 91 6.56 -1.27 -5.46
C VAL A 91 7.30 -0.39 -6.46
N THR A 92 6.61 0.56 -7.03
CA THR A 92 7.22 1.58 -7.90
C THR A 92 7.59 2.78 -7.03
N CYS A 93 8.87 3.12 -7.00
CA CYS A 93 9.33 4.30 -6.26
C CYS A 93 8.75 5.57 -6.89
N GLY A 94 8.54 6.59 -6.08
CA GLY A 94 8.16 7.93 -6.54
C GLY A 94 9.38 8.82 -6.73
N GLN A 95 9.27 9.76 -7.66
CA GLN A 95 10.04 11.00 -7.59
C GLN A 95 9.62 11.71 -6.30
N GLY A 96 10.61 12.16 -5.54
CA GLY A 96 10.37 12.77 -4.25
C GLY A 96 9.39 13.93 -4.39
N ARG A 97 8.19 13.77 -3.85
CA ARG A 97 7.52 14.94 -3.31
C ARG A 97 8.19 15.14 -1.97
N THR A 98 9.08 16.10 -1.93
CA THR A 98 9.32 16.80 -0.68
C THR A 98 7.94 17.15 -0.14
N SER A 99 7.53 16.52 0.96
CA SER A 99 6.43 17.02 1.79
C SER A 99 6.66 18.49 2.20
N ASP A 100 7.87 18.99 1.93
CA ASP A 100 8.41 20.35 2.07
C ASP A 100 8.26 21.27 0.83
N ALA A 101 7.98 20.78 -0.38
CA ALA A 101 8.03 21.68 -1.58
C ALA A 101 6.86 22.68 -1.67
N GLY A 102 5.83 22.53 -0.86
CA GLY A 102 4.66 23.42 -0.90
C GLY A 102 3.90 23.55 0.41
N SER A 103 4.32 22.85 1.48
CA SER A 103 3.72 23.01 2.80
C SER A 103 4.36 24.22 3.48
N PRO A 104 3.57 25.19 3.98
CA PRO A 104 4.10 26.24 4.83
C PRO A 104 4.82 25.62 6.04
N THR A 105 6.00 26.12 6.38
CA THR A 105 6.80 25.63 7.51
C THR A 105 6.88 26.70 8.59
N ILE A 106 6.44 26.37 9.81
CA ILE A 106 6.56 27.24 10.99
C ILE A 106 7.72 26.72 11.84
N LYS A 107 8.73 27.58 12.05
CA LYS A 107 9.85 27.30 12.95
C LYS A 107 9.50 27.73 14.37
N SER A 108 9.60 26.82 15.34
CA SER A 108 9.39 27.09 16.76
C SER A 108 10.60 27.85 17.32
N ASN A 109 10.46 29.16 17.54
CA ASN A 109 11.50 29.98 18.18
C ASN A 109 11.48 29.84 19.72
N GLY A 110 11.49 28.60 20.23
CA GLY A 110 11.52 28.29 21.66
C GLY A 110 10.17 28.23 22.37
N ASN A 111 9.05 28.54 21.69
CA ASN A 111 7.70 28.37 22.22
C ASN A 111 6.87 27.42 21.33
N GLY A 112 7.03 26.11 21.57
CA GLY A 112 6.40 25.07 20.74
C GLY A 112 4.87 25.12 20.74
N GLN A 113 4.25 25.57 21.84
CA GLN A 113 2.79 25.70 21.91
C GLN A 113 2.28 26.76 20.93
N GLU A 114 2.97 27.89 20.83
CA GLU A 114 2.59 28.97 19.93
C GLU A 114 2.79 28.59 18.46
N ALA A 115 3.87 27.88 18.15
CA ALA A 115 4.10 27.34 16.80
C ALA A 115 2.99 26.35 16.38
N ILE A 116 2.51 25.50 17.30
CA ILE A 116 1.39 24.57 17.03
C ILE A 116 0.08 25.33 16.82
N HIS A 117 -0.23 26.34 17.64
CA HIS A 117 -1.44 27.15 17.47
C HIS A 117 -1.46 27.88 16.13
N GLN A 118 -0.33 28.47 15.73
CA GLN A 118 -0.21 29.13 14.43
C GLN A 118 -0.34 28.15 13.26
N ALA A 119 0.26 26.96 13.39
CA ALA A 119 0.16 25.93 12.36
C ALA A 119 -1.26 25.37 12.21
N ALA A 120 -1.97 25.19 13.32
CA ALA A 120 -3.37 24.75 13.32
C ALA A 120 -4.28 25.76 12.64
N ASP A 121 -4.12 27.04 12.96
CA ASP A 121 -4.88 28.14 12.36
C ASP A 121 -4.63 28.26 10.86
N GLN A 122 -3.37 28.13 10.43
CA GLN A 122 -3.01 28.19 9.01
C GLN A 122 -3.54 26.97 8.25
N SER A 123 -3.42 25.77 8.83
CA SER A 123 -3.99 24.55 8.24
C SER A 123 -5.51 24.65 8.08
N ALA A 124 -6.20 25.26 9.05
CA ALA A 124 -7.65 25.46 9.00
C ALA A 124 -8.07 26.45 7.90
N ARG A 125 -7.27 27.49 7.64
CA ARG A 125 -7.56 28.51 6.62
C ARG A 125 -7.25 28.04 5.20
N GLU A 126 -6.10 27.41 5.01
CA GLU A 126 -5.59 27.08 3.68
C GLU A 126 -5.95 25.64 3.26
N GLN A 127 -6.48 24.83 4.18
CA GLN A 127 -6.80 23.41 3.97
C GLN A 127 -5.59 22.60 3.46
N VAL A 128 -4.38 23.03 3.82
CA VAL A 128 -3.10 22.36 3.51
C VAL A 128 -2.40 21.94 4.79
N PRO A 129 -1.61 20.86 4.76
CA PRO A 129 -0.78 20.48 5.89
C PRO A 129 0.33 21.53 6.14
N VAL A 130 0.54 21.91 7.40
CA VAL A 130 1.61 22.82 7.84
C VAL A 130 2.61 22.05 8.68
N LEU A 131 3.90 22.16 8.37
CA LEU A 131 4.97 21.46 9.08
C LEU A 131 5.51 22.34 10.21
N VAL A 132 5.49 21.84 11.45
CA VAL A 132 6.13 22.51 12.59
C VAL A 132 7.54 21.94 12.76
N GLN A 133 8.56 22.78 12.62
CA GLN A 133 9.95 22.45 12.92
C GLN A 133 10.29 22.98 14.32
N PHE A 134 10.65 22.07 15.23
CA PHE A 134 11.06 22.40 16.61
C PHE A 134 12.56 22.68 16.73
#